data_AF-A0A1X6ZQG7-F1
#
_entry.id   AF-A0A1X6ZQG7-F1
#
_cell.length_a   1.000
_cell.length_b   1.000
_cell.length_c   1.000
_cell.angle_alpha   90.00
_cell.angle_beta   90.00
_cell.angle_gamma   90.00
#
_symmetry.space_group_name_H-M   'P 1'
#
loop_
_entity.id
_entity.type
_entity.pdbx_description
1 polymer ?
#
loop_
_entity_poly.entity_id
_entity_poly.type
_entity_poly.pdbx_seq_one_letter_code
_entity_poly.pdbx_strand_id
1 'polypeptide(L)'
;MRNFSIPDQFLFGLMNATLLFTLAYSILGLHDQFETGLGVEDGPIEYGTAIGLLLSCFILTWRATTLARFGRYASAALIGLYALAFFFGAGEEVSWGQRIFGWQTGEFFMEHNRQLETNFHNLVVGDQQLAKTLFGSILTVVILLYLVVLPLLYTRVTFIARIADALMVPLPGTRHAVMALVASILIATLITVPRKWEAYEFIFSMITMSIFLAPGNLHRFGTSR
;
A
#
# COMPACT_ATOMS: atom_id res chain seq x y z
N MET A 1 0.23 -7.08 -24.43
CA MET A 1 0.16 -6.24 -23.21
C MET A 1 -1.21 -5.58 -23.20
N ARG A 2 -2.05 -5.76 -22.17
CA ARG A 2 -3.27 -4.93 -22.06
C ARG A 2 -2.81 -3.46 -22.04
N ASN A 3 -3.37 -2.63 -22.91
CA ASN A 3 -3.04 -1.20 -22.97
C ASN A 3 -3.13 -0.59 -21.56
N PHE A 4 -2.15 0.25 -21.21
CA PHE A 4 -2.13 0.99 -19.96
C PHE A 4 -3.42 1.83 -19.86
N SER A 5 -4.29 1.50 -18.91
CA SER A 5 -5.53 2.25 -18.71
C SER A 5 -5.22 3.69 -18.30
N ILE A 6 -6.13 4.65 -18.53
CA ILE A 6 -5.95 6.04 -18.09
C ILE A 6 -5.63 6.11 -16.58
N PRO A 7 -6.34 5.39 -15.69
CA PRO A 7 -5.97 5.32 -14.28
C PRO A 7 -4.55 4.78 -14.08
N ASP A 8 -4.18 3.68 -14.75
CA ASP A 8 -2.81 3.13 -14.61
C ASP A 8 -1.74 4.14 -15.06
N GLN A 9 -1.98 4.92 -16.11
CA GLN A 9 -1.03 5.94 -16.56
C GLN A 9 -0.83 7.02 -15.49
N PHE A 10 -1.92 7.49 -14.88
CA PHE A 10 -1.86 8.47 -13.80
C PHE A 10 -1.11 7.91 -12.57
N LEU A 11 -1.45 6.70 -12.14
CA LEU A 11 -0.82 6.08 -10.96
C LEU A 11 0.65 5.78 -11.18
N PHE A 12 1.02 5.23 -12.34
CA PHE A 12 2.43 5.03 -12.67
C PHE A 12 3.16 6.36 -12.87
N GLY A 13 2.49 7.41 -13.35
CA GLY A 13 3.04 8.76 -13.38
C GLY A 13 3.43 9.23 -11.98
N LEU A 14 2.52 9.12 -11.00
CA LEU A 14 2.80 9.47 -9.61
C LEU A 14 3.93 8.63 -9.01
N MET A 15 3.90 7.31 -9.19
CA MET A 15 4.95 6.42 -8.67
C MET A 15 6.33 6.75 -9.23
N ASN A 16 6.43 6.97 -10.55
CA ASN A 16 7.69 7.34 -11.19
C ASN A 16 8.14 8.73 -10.75
N ALA A 17 7.23 9.71 -10.65
CA ALA A 17 7.56 11.04 -10.18
C ALA A 17 8.11 11.02 -8.75
N THR A 18 7.43 10.33 -7.82
CA THR A 18 7.91 10.18 -6.44
C THR A 18 9.29 9.52 -6.42
N LEU A 19 9.48 8.40 -7.14
CA LEU A 19 10.75 7.68 -7.16
C LEU A 19 11.90 8.53 -7.73
N LEU A 20 11.64 9.26 -8.82
CA LEU A 20 12.62 10.15 -9.45
C LEU A 20 12.95 11.34 -8.56
N PHE A 21 11.97 11.96 -7.91
CA PHE A 21 12.22 13.04 -6.97
C PHE A 21 13.05 12.55 -5.79
N THR A 22 12.65 11.47 -5.13
CA THR A 22 13.41 10.91 -3.99
C THR A 22 14.84 10.55 -4.40
N LEU A 23 15.03 9.97 -5.59
CA LEU A 23 16.37 9.69 -6.13
C LEU A 23 17.17 10.98 -6.40
N ALA A 24 16.54 12.01 -6.98
CA ALA A 24 17.19 13.29 -7.23
C ALA A 24 17.64 13.97 -5.94
N TYR A 25 16.78 14.02 -4.91
CA TYR A 25 17.16 14.53 -3.58
C TYR A 25 18.36 13.77 -3.00
N SER A 26 18.40 12.45 -3.17
CA SER A 26 19.51 11.61 -2.72
C SER A 26 20.82 11.92 -3.45
N ILE A 27 20.80 11.97 -4.79
CA ILE A 27 22.00 12.17 -5.61
C ILE A 27 22.54 13.60 -5.44
N LEU A 28 21.65 14.59 -5.28
CA LEU A 28 22.03 15.99 -5.10
C LEU A 28 22.45 16.32 -3.66
N GLY A 29 22.39 15.36 -2.72
CA GLY A 29 22.75 15.56 -1.32
C GLY A 29 21.77 16.47 -0.54
N LEU A 30 20.54 16.61 -1.02
CA LEU A 30 19.50 17.47 -0.44
C LEU A 30 18.71 16.75 0.66
N HIS A 31 19.42 16.10 1.59
CA HIS A 31 18.82 15.23 2.59
C HIS A 31 17.89 15.99 3.54
N ASP A 32 18.34 17.12 4.06
CA ASP A 32 17.57 17.93 5.02
C ASP A 32 16.31 18.51 4.38
N GLN A 33 16.40 18.92 3.10
CA GLN A 33 15.25 19.45 2.35
C GLN A 33 14.22 18.36 2.05
N PHE A 34 14.67 17.12 1.82
CA PHE A 34 13.75 16.00 1.69
C PHE A 34 13.02 15.73 3.02
N GLU A 35 13.76 15.66 4.12
CA GLU A 35 13.24 15.34 5.45
C GLU A 35 12.27 16.40 5.99
N THR A 36 12.57 17.68 5.77
CA THR A 36 11.73 18.81 6.23
C THR A 36 10.63 19.21 5.24
N GLY A 37 10.68 18.67 4.02
CA GLY A 37 9.75 18.99 2.94
C GLY A 37 8.85 17.82 2.58
N LEU A 38 9.27 17.01 1.60
CA LEU A 38 8.44 15.95 1.03
C LEU A 38 8.20 14.79 1.99
N GLY A 39 9.24 14.39 2.71
CA GLY A 39 9.23 13.27 3.64
C GLY A 39 9.03 13.70 5.08
N VAL A 40 8.43 14.86 5.35
CA VAL A 40 8.11 15.34 6.72
C VAL A 40 6.95 14.54 7.33
N GLU A 41 6.87 14.47 8.67
CA GLU A 41 5.76 13.79 9.37
C GLU A 41 4.53 14.66 9.19
N ASP A 42 3.35 14.04 9.03
CA ASP A 42 2.17 14.75 8.53
C ASP A 42 2.45 15.45 7.19
N GLY A 43 3.31 14.86 6.37
CA GLY A 43 3.79 15.44 5.12
C GLY A 43 2.94 15.09 3.90
N PRO A 44 3.25 15.69 2.74
CA PRO A 44 2.55 15.41 1.50
C PRO A 44 2.55 13.92 1.10
N ILE A 45 3.66 13.21 1.35
CA ILE A 45 3.79 11.79 1.01
C ILE A 45 2.91 10.92 1.91
N GLU A 46 2.91 11.16 3.23
CA GLU A 46 2.11 10.42 4.23
C GLU A 46 0.61 10.62 3.99
N TYR A 47 0.15 11.86 3.80
CA TYR A 47 -1.23 12.13 3.37
C TYR A 47 -1.54 11.49 2.02
N GLY A 48 -0.56 11.46 1.11
CA GLY A 48 -0.68 10.74 -0.16
C GLY A 48 -0.93 9.24 0.03
N THR A 49 -0.20 8.61 0.95
CA THR A 49 -0.36 7.18 1.30
C THR A 49 -1.75 6.96 1.89
N ALA A 50 -2.17 7.77 2.86
CA ALA A 50 -3.49 7.70 3.48
C ALA A 50 -4.61 7.83 2.45
N ILE A 51 -4.50 8.79 1.52
CA ILE A 51 -5.46 8.96 0.41
C ILE A 51 -5.46 7.74 -0.51
N GLY A 52 -4.28 7.21 -0.87
CA GLY A 52 -4.17 6.01 -1.69
C GLY A 52 -4.84 4.78 -1.06
N LEU A 53 -4.65 4.59 0.24
CA LEU A 53 -5.30 3.53 1.02
C LEU A 53 -6.81 3.73 1.11
N LEU A 54 -7.28 4.96 1.34
CA LEU A 54 -8.70 5.28 1.41
C LEU A 54 -9.40 5.11 0.06
N LEU A 55 -8.79 5.54 -1.04
CA LEU A 55 -9.31 5.31 -2.39
C LEU A 55 -9.36 3.81 -2.72
N SER A 56 -8.35 3.05 -2.29
CA SER A 56 -8.35 1.58 -2.39
C SER A 56 -9.53 0.96 -1.64
N CYS A 57 -9.86 1.45 -0.44
CA CYS A 57 -11.06 1.06 0.31
C CYS A 57 -12.35 1.32 -0.49
N PHE A 58 -12.49 2.49 -1.12
CA PHE A 58 -13.67 2.79 -1.94
C PHE A 58 -13.79 1.89 -3.16
N ILE A 59 -12.68 1.60 -3.84
CA ILE A 59 -12.65 0.66 -4.98
C ILE A 59 -13.09 -0.74 -4.53
N LEU A 60 -12.56 -1.23 -3.42
CA LEU A 60 -12.92 -2.54 -2.87
C LEU A 60 -14.39 -2.58 -2.42
N THR A 61 -14.89 -1.53 -1.78
CA THR A 61 -16.29 -1.42 -1.36
C THR A 61 -17.22 -1.44 -2.58
N TRP A 62 -16.89 -0.71 -3.64
CA TRP A 62 -17.64 -0.75 -4.89
C TRP A 62 -17.64 -2.17 -5.52
N ARG A 63 -16.52 -2.88 -5.48
CA ARG A 63 -16.47 -4.29 -5.93
C ARG A 63 -17.30 -5.21 -5.05
N ALA A 64 -17.21 -5.08 -3.72
CA ALA A 64 -17.99 -5.89 -2.78
C ALA A 64 -19.49 -5.70 -2.98
N THR A 65 -19.95 -4.45 -3.08
CA THR A 65 -21.37 -4.13 -3.34
C THR A 65 -21.82 -4.65 -4.70
N THR A 66 -20.98 -4.55 -5.73
CA THR A 66 -21.26 -5.16 -7.04
C THR A 66 -21.43 -6.67 -6.93
N LEU A 67 -20.50 -7.39 -6.29
CA LEU A 67 -20.58 -8.84 -6.10
C LEU A 67 -21.84 -9.25 -5.31
N ALA A 68 -22.19 -8.51 -4.26
CA ALA A 68 -23.39 -8.77 -3.47
C ALA A 68 -24.67 -8.62 -4.30
N ARG A 69 -24.75 -7.60 -5.18
CA ARG A 69 -25.89 -7.40 -6.09
C ARG A 69 -26.10 -8.55 -7.07
N PHE A 70 -25.05 -9.31 -7.39
CA PHE A 70 -25.13 -10.52 -8.22
C PHE A 70 -25.27 -11.82 -7.39
N GLY A 71 -25.55 -11.72 -6.09
CA GLY A 71 -25.79 -12.86 -5.20
C GLY A 71 -24.51 -13.54 -4.68
N ARG A 72 -23.32 -12.98 -4.95
CA ARG A 72 -22.02 -13.55 -4.53
C ARG A 72 -21.62 -13.07 -3.14
N TYR A 73 -22.47 -13.31 -2.13
CA TYR A 73 -22.32 -12.74 -0.79
C TYR A 73 -21.02 -13.13 -0.07
N ALA A 74 -20.58 -14.39 -0.20
CA ALA A 74 -19.31 -14.82 0.40
C ALA A 74 -18.10 -14.07 -0.18
N SER A 75 -18.04 -13.93 -1.50
CA SER A 75 -16.99 -13.13 -2.17
C SER A 75 -17.10 -11.65 -1.78
N ALA A 76 -18.32 -11.12 -1.68
CA ALA A 76 -18.55 -9.73 -1.26
C ALA A 76 -18.07 -9.47 0.18
N ALA A 77 -18.34 -10.40 1.11
CA ALA A 77 -17.87 -10.32 2.49
C ALA A 77 -16.34 -10.33 2.59
N LEU A 78 -15.67 -11.21 1.83
CA LEU A 78 -14.19 -11.24 1.79
C LEU A 78 -13.60 -9.93 1.25
N ILE A 79 -14.15 -9.40 0.15
CA ILE A 79 -13.69 -8.11 -0.38
C ILE A 79 -14.04 -6.94 0.55
N GLY A 80 -15.18 -7.02 1.24
CA GLY A 80 -15.56 -6.06 2.28
C GLY A 80 -14.58 -6.05 3.46
N LEU A 81 -14.08 -7.23 3.87
CA LEU A 81 -13.03 -7.34 4.88
C LEU A 81 -11.73 -6.66 4.41
N TYR A 82 -11.36 -6.83 3.13
CA TYR A 82 -10.22 -6.11 2.57
C TYR A 82 -10.47 -4.60 2.58
N ALA A 83 -11.65 -4.13 2.16
CA ALA A 83 -11.98 -2.71 2.20
C ALA A 83 -11.83 -2.13 3.62
N LEU A 84 -12.31 -2.85 4.63
CA LEU A 84 -12.18 -2.47 6.04
C LEU A 84 -10.71 -2.41 6.48
N ALA A 85 -9.88 -3.37 6.09
CA ALA A 85 -8.45 -3.34 6.38
C ALA A 85 -7.76 -2.09 5.79
N PHE A 86 -8.11 -1.70 4.55
CA PHE A 86 -7.59 -0.48 3.92
C PHE A 86 -8.13 0.80 4.56
N PHE A 87 -9.37 0.78 5.05
CA PHE A 87 -9.93 1.90 5.83
C PHE A 87 -9.15 2.12 7.13
N PHE A 88 -8.90 1.04 7.89
CA PHE A 88 -8.08 1.13 9.10
C PHE A 88 -6.65 1.56 8.77
N GLY A 89 -6.01 0.97 7.75
CA GLY A 89 -4.68 1.38 7.33
C GLY A 89 -4.58 2.87 6.99
N ALA A 90 -5.57 3.41 6.26
CA ALA A 90 -5.62 4.85 5.96
C ALA A 90 -5.78 5.71 7.20
N GLY A 91 -6.57 5.26 8.19
CA GLY A 91 -6.74 5.97 9.45
C GLY A 91 -5.49 5.93 10.33
N GLU A 92 -4.85 4.76 10.41
CA GLU A 92 -3.60 4.56 11.16
C GLU A 92 -2.47 5.45 10.64
N GLU A 93 -2.43 5.69 9.33
CA GLU A 93 -1.46 6.58 8.67
C GLU A 93 -1.59 8.05 9.08
N VAL A 94 -2.76 8.49 9.57
CA VAL A 94 -3.01 9.92 9.91
C VAL A 94 -3.51 10.11 11.34
N SER A 95 -3.39 9.09 12.18
CA SER A 95 -3.76 9.19 13.61
C SER A 95 -5.18 9.70 13.84
N TRP A 96 -6.08 9.23 12.99
CA TRP A 96 -7.48 9.66 12.90
C TRP A 96 -8.25 9.60 14.22
N GLY A 97 -7.92 8.69 15.14
CA GLY A 97 -8.57 8.56 16.44
C GLY A 97 -8.55 9.85 17.26
N GLN A 98 -7.38 10.49 17.35
CA GLN A 98 -7.22 11.75 18.08
C GLN A 98 -7.78 12.93 17.28
N ARG A 99 -7.55 12.94 15.95
CA ARG A 99 -7.95 14.06 15.08
C ARG A 99 -9.47 14.17 14.90
N ILE A 100 -10.16 13.04 14.78
CA ILE A 100 -11.61 13.00 14.54
C ILE A 100 -12.38 12.98 15.86
N PHE A 101 -11.94 12.18 16.84
CA PHE A 101 -12.71 11.94 18.07
C PHE A 101 -12.17 12.67 19.31
N GLY A 102 -11.02 13.35 19.20
CA GLY A 102 -10.43 14.11 20.31
C GLY A 102 -9.94 13.24 21.48
N TRP A 103 -9.77 11.94 21.24
CA TRP A 103 -9.36 11.02 22.30
C TRP A 103 -7.93 11.33 22.76
N GLN A 104 -7.71 11.26 24.06
CA GLN A 104 -6.37 11.44 24.62
C GLN A 104 -5.53 10.20 24.41
N THR A 105 -4.23 10.38 24.25
CA THR A 105 -3.26 9.28 24.17
C THR A 105 -3.25 8.50 25.48
N GLY A 106 -3.51 7.20 25.42
CA GLY A 106 -3.44 6.35 26.61
C GLY A 106 -2.01 6.13 27.07
N GLU A 107 -1.81 5.80 28.35
CA GLU A 107 -0.48 5.61 28.97
C GLU A 107 0.44 4.70 28.15
N PHE A 108 -0.09 3.59 27.63
CA PHE A 108 0.67 2.67 26.78
C PHE A 108 1.29 3.37 25.55
N PHE A 109 0.49 4.16 24.83
CA PHE A 109 0.95 4.87 23.64
C PHE A 109 1.85 6.05 24.01
N MET A 110 1.64 6.70 25.15
CA MET A 110 2.57 7.74 25.63
C MET A 110 3.98 7.19 25.87
N GLU A 111 4.10 5.93 26.31
CA GLU A 111 5.38 5.28 26.58
C GLU A 111 5.99 4.61 25.34
N HIS A 112 5.16 4.13 24.41
CA HIS A 112 5.62 3.27 23.30
C HIS A 112 5.38 3.86 21.90
N ASN A 113 4.81 5.05 21.75
CA ASN A 113 4.57 5.68 20.45
C ASN A 113 5.51 6.88 20.24
N ARG A 114 6.21 6.93 19.12
CA ARG A 114 7.20 7.97 18.79
C ARG A 114 6.59 9.37 18.73
N GLN A 115 5.33 9.47 18.28
CA GLN A 115 4.64 10.74 18.08
C GLN A 115 3.60 11.03 19.19
N LEU A 116 3.57 10.19 20.24
CA LEU A 116 2.57 10.28 21.31
C LEU A 116 1.14 10.19 20.77
N GLU A 117 0.95 9.38 19.72
CA GLU A 117 -0.33 9.19 19.05
C GLU A 117 -0.98 7.85 19.39
N THR A 118 -2.31 7.78 19.27
CA THR A 118 -3.07 6.53 19.48
C THR A 118 -3.16 5.74 18.19
N ASN A 119 -2.00 5.40 17.61
CA ASN A 119 -1.91 4.56 16.42
C ASN A 119 -0.84 3.47 16.61
N PHE A 120 -0.97 2.39 15.85
CA PHE A 120 0.01 1.31 15.77
C PHE A 120 1.14 1.65 14.80
N HIS A 121 0.91 2.55 13.84
CA HIS A 121 1.91 2.96 12.83
C HIS A 121 3.15 3.63 13.48
N ASN A 122 2.97 4.37 14.57
CA ASN A 122 4.04 5.08 15.27
C ASN A 122 4.58 4.37 16.51
N LEU A 123 4.16 3.12 16.77
CA LEU A 123 4.73 2.34 17.87
C LEU A 123 6.23 2.09 17.66
N VAL A 124 6.95 2.01 18.77
CA VAL A 124 8.39 1.78 18.83
C VAL A 124 8.63 0.48 19.60
N VAL A 125 9.49 -0.39 19.05
CA VAL A 125 9.96 -1.61 19.73
C VAL A 125 11.48 -1.58 19.74
N GLY A 126 12.08 -1.43 20.93
CA GLY A 126 13.50 -1.11 21.06
C GLY A 126 13.78 0.33 20.59
N ASP A 127 14.75 0.50 19.70
CA ASP A 127 15.12 1.83 19.15
C ASP A 127 14.48 2.14 17.80
N GLN A 128 13.60 1.26 17.30
CA GLN A 128 13.07 1.36 15.94
C GLN A 128 11.55 1.46 15.93
N GLN A 129 11.04 2.31 15.04
CA GLN A 129 9.60 2.40 14.77
C GLN A 129 9.15 1.07 14.16
N LEU A 130 8.13 0.47 14.76
CA LEU A 130 7.59 -0.85 14.45
C LEU A 130 7.12 -0.90 13.00
N ALA A 131 6.37 0.10 12.53
CA ALA A 131 6.02 0.22 11.13
C ALA A 131 7.28 0.25 10.27
N LYS A 132 8.20 1.22 10.44
CA LYS A 132 9.42 1.30 9.62
C LYS A 132 10.28 0.02 9.62
N THR A 133 10.27 -0.75 10.70
CA THR A 133 10.96 -2.05 10.80
C THR A 133 10.22 -3.16 10.06
N LEU A 134 8.90 -3.24 10.24
CA LEU A 134 8.03 -4.19 9.55
C LEU A 134 8.00 -3.88 8.04
N PHE A 135 7.75 -2.63 7.65
CA PHE A 135 7.77 -2.11 6.29
C PHE A 135 9.15 -2.24 5.62
N GLY A 136 10.25 -2.00 6.35
CA GLY A 136 11.61 -1.96 5.78
C GLY A 136 12.23 -3.31 5.40
N SER A 137 11.82 -4.44 5.99
CA SER A 137 12.45 -5.74 5.68
C SER A 137 11.47 -6.90 5.49
N ILE A 138 10.67 -7.24 6.50
CA ILE A 138 9.78 -8.40 6.46
C ILE A 138 8.61 -8.16 5.50
N LEU A 139 7.92 -7.03 5.63
CA LEU A 139 6.77 -6.71 4.80
C LEU A 139 7.18 -6.47 3.35
N THR A 140 8.36 -5.88 3.11
CA THR A 140 8.94 -5.78 1.76
C THR A 140 9.06 -7.16 1.12
N VAL A 141 9.60 -8.15 1.83
CA VAL A 141 9.69 -9.53 1.33
C VAL A 141 8.30 -10.11 1.07
N VAL A 142 7.36 -9.98 2.02
CA VAL A 142 5.98 -10.49 1.85
C VAL A 142 5.29 -9.85 0.63
N ILE A 143 5.43 -8.54 0.45
CA ILE A 143 4.87 -7.80 -0.68
C ILE A 143 5.55 -8.25 -1.99
N LEU A 144 6.86 -8.44 -2.03
CA LEU A 144 7.55 -8.94 -3.23
C LEU A 144 7.17 -10.38 -3.56
N LEU A 145 6.95 -11.24 -2.56
CA LEU A 145 6.39 -12.58 -2.77
C LEU A 145 4.99 -12.49 -3.39
N TYR A 146 4.14 -11.59 -2.90
CA TYR A 146 2.83 -11.33 -3.48
C TYR A 146 2.91 -10.75 -4.91
N LEU A 147 3.77 -9.77 -5.17
CA LEU A 147 3.82 -9.06 -6.45
C LEU A 147 4.52 -9.84 -7.55
N VAL A 148 5.53 -10.64 -7.21
CA VAL A 148 6.39 -11.35 -8.17
C VAL A 148 6.09 -12.83 -8.18
N VAL A 149 6.10 -13.48 -7.01
CA VAL A 149 6.01 -14.94 -6.91
C VAL A 149 4.58 -15.43 -7.12
N LEU A 150 3.58 -14.79 -6.52
CA LEU A 150 2.19 -15.23 -6.63
C LEU A 150 1.69 -15.27 -8.10
N PRO A 151 1.88 -14.26 -8.98
CA PRO A 151 1.47 -14.37 -10.39
C PRO A 151 2.16 -15.52 -11.15
N LEU A 152 3.43 -15.77 -10.85
CA LEU A 152 4.19 -16.87 -11.46
C LEU A 152 3.69 -18.24 -11.01
N LEU A 153 3.29 -18.37 -9.75
CA LEU A 153 2.73 -19.60 -9.20
C LEU A 153 1.26 -19.79 -9.57
N TYR A 154 0.48 -18.71 -9.65
CA TYR A 154 -0.93 -18.73 -10.07
C TYR A 154 -1.11 -19.37 -11.45
N THR A 155 -0.18 -19.12 -12.37
CA THR A 155 -0.21 -19.70 -13.73
C THR A 155 0.32 -21.12 -13.83
N ARG A 156 1.06 -21.61 -12.83
CA ARG A 156 1.75 -22.92 -12.87
C ARG A 156 1.21 -23.95 -11.89
N VAL A 157 0.62 -23.52 -10.78
CA VAL A 157 0.21 -24.38 -9.67
C VAL A 157 -1.29 -24.20 -9.42
N THR A 158 -2.08 -25.18 -9.87
CA THR A 158 -3.55 -25.15 -9.79
C THR A 158 -4.06 -25.02 -8.35
N PHE A 159 -3.37 -25.61 -7.37
CA PHE A 159 -3.71 -25.48 -5.96
C PHE A 159 -3.62 -24.03 -5.47
N ILE A 160 -2.55 -23.31 -5.83
CA ILE A 160 -2.35 -21.91 -5.46
C ILE A 160 -3.40 -21.03 -6.15
N ALA A 161 -3.69 -21.28 -7.42
CA ALA A 161 -4.74 -20.57 -8.14
C ALA A 161 -6.12 -20.74 -7.47
N ARG A 162 -6.47 -21.96 -7.05
CA ARG A 162 -7.72 -22.24 -6.33
C ARG A 162 -7.81 -21.50 -5.00
N ILE A 163 -6.74 -21.48 -4.21
CA ILE A 163 -6.70 -20.74 -2.94
C ILE A 163 -6.86 -19.24 -3.20
N ALA A 164 -6.07 -18.68 -4.12
CA ALA A 164 -6.13 -17.26 -4.45
C ALA A 164 -7.53 -16.85 -4.95
N ASP A 165 -8.17 -17.67 -5.79
CA ASP A 165 -9.51 -17.42 -6.31
C ASP A 165 -10.62 -17.62 -5.27
N ALA A 166 -10.44 -18.55 -4.32
CA ALA A 166 -11.37 -18.77 -3.22
C ALA A 166 -11.33 -17.61 -2.22
N LEU A 167 -10.13 -17.11 -1.93
CA LEU A 167 -9.91 -15.95 -1.07
C LEU A 167 -10.17 -14.62 -1.79
N MET A 168 -10.47 -14.63 -3.09
CA MET A 168 -10.65 -13.42 -3.91
C MET A 168 -9.42 -12.50 -3.89
N VAL A 169 -8.22 -13.07 -3.87
CA VAL A 169 -6.95 -12.32 -3.91
C VAL A 169 -6.82 -11.63 -5.26
N PRO A 170 -6.73 -10.28 -5.30
CA PRO A 170 -6.50 -9.54 -6.53
C PRO A 170 -5.10 -9.88 -7.09
N LEU A 171 -5.01 -10.42 -8.31
CA LEU A 171 -3.70 -10.84 -8.84
C LEU A 171 -2.93 -9.64 -9.41
N PRO A 172 -1.66 -9.42 -9.02
CA PRO A 172 -0.83 -8.40 -9.64
C PRO A 172 -0.45 -8.79 -11.08
N GLY A 173 -0.47 -7.80 -11.98
CA GLY A 173 0.10 -7.92 -13.32
C GLY A 173 1.62 -7.65 -13.36
N THR A 174 2.25 -7.99 -14.47
CA THR A 174 3.70 -7.84 -14.69
C THR A 174 4.19 -6.40 -14.50
N ARG A 175 3.39 -5.40 -14.88
CA ARG A 175 3.72 -3.98 -14.66
C ARG A 175 3.89 -3.62 -13.19
N HIS A 176 3.09 -4.21 -12.30
CA HIS A 176 3.18 -3.97 -10.85
C HIS A 176 4.44 -4.61 -10.29
N ALA A 177 4.76 -5.83 -10.73
CA ALA A 177 5.99 -6.52 -10.37
C ALA A 177 7.23 -5.74 -10.80
N VAL A 178 7.26 -5.22 -12.04
CA VAL A 178 8.37 -4.41 -12.55
C VAL A 178 8.53 -3.12 -11.73
N MET A 179 7.46 -2.36 -11.52
CA MET A 179 7.50 -1.14 -10.72
C MET A 179 7.98 -1.41 -9.29
N ALA A 180 7.46 -2.45 -8.65
CA ALA A 180 7.85 -2.83 -7.30
C ALA A 180 9.33 -3.22 -7.22
N LEU A 181 9.84 -4.04 -8.14
CA LEU A 181 11.24 -4.44 -8.16
C LEU A 181 12.16 -3.24 -8.38
N VAL A 182 11.84 -2.37 -9.35
CA VAL A 182 12.62 -1.15 -9.62
C VAL A 182 12.63 -0.23 -8.40
N ALA A 183 11.46 0.06 -7.82
CA ALA A 183 11.36 0.89 -6.61
C ALA A 183 12.15 0.28 -5.44
N SER A 184 12.01 -1.03 -5.21
CA SER A 184 12.71 -1.74 -4.13
C SER A 184 14.22 -1.65 -4.29
N ILE A 185 14.75 -1.90 -5.50
CA ILE A 185 16.18 -1.84 -5.77
C ILE A 185 16.70 -0.41 -5.58
N LEU A 186 16.04 0.59 -6.19
CA LEU A 186 16.48 1.98 -6.11
C LEU A 186 16.42 2.51 -4.67
N ILE A 187 15.33 2.24 -3.94
CA ILE A 187 15.17 2.68 -2.55
C ILE A 187 16.14 1.97 -1.62
N ALA A 188 16.38 0.67 -1.80
CA ALA A 188 17.29 -0.08 -0.95
C ALA A 188 18.77 0.29 -1.20
N THR A 189 19.16 0.52 -2.46
CA THR A 189 20.59 0.58 -2.84
C THR A 189 21.12 1.97 -3.16
N LEU A 190 20.33 2.81 -3.86
CA LEU A 190 20.80 4.11 -4.35
C LEU A 190 20.30 5.28 -3.51
N ILE A 191 19.10 5.16 -2.94
CA ILE A 191 18.48 6.23 -2.16
C ILE A 191 18.96 6.16 -0.71
N THR A 192 19.59 7.25 -0.27
CA THR A 192 20.21 7.41 1.05
C THR A 192 19.56 8.50 1.89
N VAL A 193 18.56 9.22 1.35
CA VAL A 193 17.85 10.25 2.12
C VAL A 193 17.19 9.66 3.38
N PRO A 194 17.15 10.42 4.49
CA PRO A 194 16.32 10.07 5.64
C PRO A 194 14.88 9.83 5.20
N ARG A 195 14.18 8.91 5.88
CA ARG A 195 12.74 8.65 5.64
C ARG A 195 12.37 8.26 4.21
N LYS A 196 13.31 7.68 3.44
CA LYS A 196 13.04 7.08 2.13
C LYS A 196 11.90 6.05 2.10
N TRP A 197 11.58 5.45 3.26
CA TRP A 197 10.51 4.48 3.41
C TRP A 197 9.10 5.09 3.24
N GLU A 198 8.91 6.37 3.57
CA GLU A 198 7.63 7.08 3.34
C GLU A 198 7.28 7.09 1.84
N ALA A 199 8.29 7.41 1.00
CA ALA A 199 8.14 7.40 -0.45
C ALA A 199 7.85 5.98 -0.97
N TYR A 200 8.41 4.95 -0.32
CA TYR A 200 8.20 3.56 -0.68
C TYR A 200 6.77 3.09 -0.35
N GLU A 201 6.27 3.45 0.82
CA GLU A 201 4.91 3.19 1.27
C GLU A 201 3.88 3.85 0.35
N PHE A 202 4.12 5.11 -0.04
CA PHE A 202 3.31 5.78 -1.04
C PHE A 202 3.29 5.05 -2.38
N ILE A 203 4.45 4.65 -2.91
CA ILE A 203 4.55 3.88 -4.15
C ILE A 203 3.74 2.57 -4.04
N PHE A 204 3.86 1.84 -2.94
CA PHE A 204 3.09 0.60 -2.76
C PHE A 204 1.59 0.82 -2.61
N SER A 205 1.16 1.93 -2.00
CA SER A 205 -0.26 2.29 -1.96
C SER A 205 -0.82 2.46 -3.38
N MET A 206 -0.06 3.11 -4.28
CA MET A 206 -0.44 3.30 -5.68
C MET A 206 -0.42 2.00 -6.48
N ILE A 207 0.58 1.13 -6.28
CA ILE A 207 0.63 -0.21 -6.87
C ILE A 207 -0.63 -1.00 -6.49
N THR A 208 -0.95 -0.99 -5.19
CA THR A 208 -2.09 -1.72 -4.64
C THR A 208 -3.40 -1.23 -5.22
N MET A 209 -3.58 0.10 -5.31
CA MET A 209 -4.74 0.70 -5.93
C MET A 209 -4.87 0.31 -7.41
N SER A 210 -3.77 0.32 -8.17
CA SER A 210 -3.74 -0.12 -9.58
C SER A 210 -4.12 -1.61 -9.72
N ILE A 211 -3.69 -2.48 -8.80
CA ILE A 211 -4.10 -3.88 -8.76
C ILE A 211 -5.61 -3.99 -8.52
N PHE A 212 -6.17 -3.23 -7.58
CA PHE A 212 -7.60 -3.30 -7.28
C PHE A 212 -8.47 -2.74 -8.40
N LEU A 213 -7.99 -1.77 -9.16
CA LEU A 213 -8.68 -1.26 -10.35
C LEU A 213 -8.74 -2.30 -11.47
N ALA A 214 -7.66 -3.04 -11.70
CA ALA A 214 -7.58 -4.01 -12.79
C ALA A 214 -6.75 -5.25 -12.44
N PRO A 215 -7.27 -6.16 -11.59
CA PRO A 215 -6.54 -7.36 -11.20
C PRO A 215 -6.34 -8.31 -12.39
N GLY A 216 -5.25 -9.07 -12.38
CA GLY A 216 -4.92 -10.05 -13.42
C GLY A 216 -5.97 -11.15 -13.58
N ASN A 217 -6.59 -11.56 -12.47
CA ASN A 217 -7.71 -12.50 -12.43
C ASN A 217 -9.09 -11.78 -12.44
N LEU A 218 -9.23 -10.71 -13.25
CA LEU A 218 -10.45 -9.89 -13.33
C LEU A 218 -11.74 -10.69 -13.50
N HIS A 219 -11.70 -11.83 -14.20
CA HIS A 219 -12.84 -12.72 -14.39
C HIS A 219 -13.47 -13.19 -13.06
N ARG A 220 -12.69 -13.29 -11.97
CA ARG A 220 -13.19 -13.62 -10.62
C ARG A 220 -13.97 -12.48 -9.98
N PHE A 221 -13.70 -11.24 -10.39
CA PHE A 221 -14.34 -10.01 -9.91
C PHE A 221 -15.45 -9.53 -10.86
N GLY A 222 -15.70 -10.28 -11.93
CA GLY A 222 -16.77 -10.02 -12.90
C GLY A 222 -18.15 -10.42 -12.40
N THR A 223 -19.15 -9.94 -13.13
CA THR A 223 -20.59 -10.11 -12.87
C THR A 223 -21.21 -11.27 -13.64
N SER A 224 -20.42 -11.99 -14.44
CA SER A 224 -20.89 -13.18 -15.16
C SER A 224 -21.21 -14.29 -14.16
N ARG A 225 -22.49 -14.70 -14.14
CA ARG A 225 -22.96 -15.92 -13.46
C ARG A 225 -22.33 -17.16 -14.07
#